data_AF-A0A4Z0Q4W2-F1
#
_entry.id   AF-A0A4Z0Q4W2-F1
#
_cell.length_a   1.000
_cell.length_b   1.000
_cell.length_c   1.000
_cell.angle_alpha   90.00
_cell.angle_beta   90.00
_cell.angle_gamma   90.00
#
_symmetry.space_group_name_H-M   'P 1'
#
loop_
_entity.id
_entity.type
_entity.pdbx_description
1 polymer ?
#
loop_
_entity_poly.entity_id
_entity_poly.type
_entity_poly.pdbx_seq_one_letter_code
_entity_poly.pdbx_strand_id
1 'polypeptide(L)'
;MAKYESRFDNFFLNLRLNRAQFGDMAGFTLQALRQSPDAGRYDELIKALDAALTAYAAAHSGQLSGEGQGATLTVAQALQDFKAYVKRVERKHVTPAYDEGSADVRAIFPKGRSGLTGSSQALVLDNFTAFLSALDARPATFPAALRQEGRTVHQALAGALRRADQAESAASTTRTDLHDGREATCRQLFRSYAQLLLTHYEQPQRVAAYFDLSKAQVAGSKKKTPTIPLPK
;
A
#
# COMPACT_ATOMS: atom_id res chain seq x y z
N MET A 1 -25.39 -22.48 -4.37
CA MET A 1 -25.04 -22.50 -5.81
C MET A 1 -24.75 -23.92 -6.22
N ALA A 2 -25.31 -24.37 -7.33
CA ALA A 2 -25.07 -25.72 -7.81
C ALA A 2 -23.57 -25.87 -8.12
N LYS A 3 -22.96 -27.00 -7.74
CA LYS A 3 -21.52 -27.29 -7.89
C LYS A 3 -20.99 -27.16 -9.35
N TYR A 4 -21.90 -27.02 -10.31
CA TYR A 4 -21.62 -26.87 -11.74
C TYR A 4 -21.63 -25.41 -12.22
N GLU A 5 -22.36 -24.49 -11.59
CA GLU A 5 -22.44 -23.09 -12.03
C GLU A 5 -21.10 -22.36 -11.88
N SER A 6 -20.37 -22.59 -10.78
CA SER A 6 -19.12 -21.87 -10.50
C SER A 6 -17.97 -22.19 -11.46
N ARG A 7 -18.16 -23.11 -12.42
CA ARG A 7 -17.15 -23.45 -13.44
C ARG A 7 -17.12 -22.45 -14.58
N PHE A 8 -18.20 -21.68 -14.76
CA PHE A 8 -18.33 -20.69 -15.81
C PHE A 8 -18.04 -19.27 -15.33
N ASP A 9 -17.77 -19.10 -14.03
CA ASP A 9 -17.41 -17.82 -13.46
C ASP A 9 -16.05 -17.35 -13.99
N ASN A 10 -15.95 -16.03 -14.22
CA ASN A 10 -14.68 -15.42 -14.56
C ASN A 10 -13.72 -15.48 -13.36
N PHE A 11 -12.89 -16.51 -13.32
CA PHE A 11 -11.94 -16.73 -12.23
C PHE A 11 -10.88 -15.63 -12.10
N PHE A 12 -10.62 -14.83 -13.15
CA PHE A 12 -9.70 -13.69 -13.07
C PHE A 12 -10.21 -12.60 -12.13
N LEU A 13 -11.53 -12.45 -11.96
CA LEU A 13 -12.12 -11.51 -10.99
C LEU A 13 -11.81 -11.89 -9.54
N ASN A 14 -11.55 -13.18 -9.29
CA ASN A 14 -11.31 -13.70 -7.94
C ASN A 14 -9.82 -13.85 -7.61
N LEU A 15 -8.92 -13.49 -8.53
CA LEU A 15 -7.48 -13.55 -8.30
C LEU A 15 -7.01 -12.40 -7.40
N ARG A 16 -6.35 -12.77 -6.31
CA ARG A 16 -5.67 -11.84 -5.41
C ARG A 16 -4.25 -11.59 -5.91
N LEU A 17 -4.10 -10.48 -6.61
CA LEU A 17 -2.85 -9.95 -7.15
C LEU A 17 -2.77 -8.47 -6.84
N ASN A 18 -1.61 -8.00 -6.40
CA ASN A 18 -1.37 -6.55 -6.30
C ASN A 18 -1.37 -5.91 -7.70
N ARG A 19 -1.41 -4.58 -7.76
CA ARG A 19 -1.57 -3.85 -9.03
C ARG A 19 -0.48 -4.14 -10.06
N ALA A 20 0.79 -4.15 -9.62
CA ALA A 20 1.93 -4.46 -10.47
C ALA A 20 1.86 -5.91 -10.97
N GLN A 21 1.64 -6.86 -10.05
CA GLN A 21 1.53 -8.29 -10.37
C GLN A 21 0.37 -8.60 -11.33
N PHE A 22 -0.75 -7.88 -11.21
CA PHE A 22 -1.87 -8.01 -12.15
C PHE A 22 -1.50 -7.48 -13.53
N GLY A 23 -0.83 -6.33 -13.60
CA GLY A 23 -0.30 -5.77 -14.84
C GLY A 23 0.70 -6.72 -15.51
N ASP A 24 1.64 -7.28 -14.75
CA ASP A 24 2.64 -8.23 -15.23
C ASP A 24 1.98 -9.51 -15.79
N MET A 25 1.02 -10.10 -15.05
CA MET A 25 0.29 -11.29 -15.50
C MET A 25 -0.47 -11.02 -16.81
N ALA A 26 -1.19 -9.90 -16.89
CA ALA A 26 -1.97 -9.57 -18.08
C ALA A 26 -1.06 -9.21 -19.27
N GLY A 27 0.05 -8.50 -19.01
CA GLY A 27 1.08 -8.19 -20.01
C GLY A 27 1.77 -9.45 -20.53
N PHE A 28 2.03 -10.42 -19.66
CA PHE A 28 2.54 -11.74 -20.05
C PHE A 28 1.58 -12.44 -21.01
N THR A 29 0.27 -12.47 -20.71
CA THR A 29 -0.73 -13.06 -21.61
C THR A 29 -0.77 -12.36 -22.95
N LEU A 30 -0.72 -11.02 -22.98
CA LEU A 30 -0.67 -10.24 -24.21
C LEU A 30 0.56 -10.59 -25.05
N GLN A 31 1.73 -10.70 -24.41
CA GLN A 31 2.97 -11.09 -25.08
C GLN A 31 2.90 -12.53 -25.61
N ALA A 32 2.38 -13.47 -24.83
CA ALA A 32 2.22 -14.85 -25.24
C ALA A 32 1.27 -15.00 -26.46
N LEU A 33 0.19 -14.21 -26.51
CA LEU A 33 -0.70 -14.16 -27.67
C LEU A 33 0.01 -13.61 -28.91
N ARG A 34 0.79 -12.52 -28.76
CA ARG A 34 1.57 -11.91 -29.86
C ARG A 34 2.68 -12.82 -30.39
N GLN A 35 3.27 -13.65 -29.53
CA GLN A 35 4.35 -14.57 -29.88
C GLN A 35 3.85 -15.96 -30.30
N SER A 36 2.53 -16.19 -30.25
CA SER A 36 1.95 -17.45 -30.69
C SER A 36 2.19 -17.67 -32.19
N PRO A 37 2.45 -18.92 -32.64
CA PRO A 37 2.45 -19.25 -34.06
C PRO A 37 1.14 -18.86 -34.78
N ASP A 38 0.04 -18.80 -34.02
CA ASP A 38 -1.29 -18.43 -34.51
C ASP A 38 -1.66 -16.97 -34.21
N ALA A 39 -0.68 -16.07 -34.00
CA ALA A 39 -0.93 -14.68 -33.58
C ALA A 39 -2.01 -13.96 -34.41
N GLY A 40 -2.01 -14.14 -35.74
CA GLY A 40 -3.01 -13.53 -36.63
C GLY A 40 -4.45 -13.98 -36.35
N ARG A 41 -4.66 -15.17 -35.76
CA ARG A 41 -5.99 -15.64 -35.31
C ARG A 41 -6.44 -14.93 -34.03
N TYR A 42 -5.52 -14.30 -33.31
CA TYR A 42 -5.75 -13.62 -32.05
C TYR A 42 -5.69 -12.10 -32.15
N ASP A 43 -5.57 -11.51 -33.35
CA ASP A 43 -5.41 -10.06 -33.54
C ASP A 43 -6.46 -9.23 -32.79
N GLU A 44 -7.73 -9.62 -32.85
CA GLU A 44 -8.81 -8.93 -32.14
C GLU A 44 -8.73 -9.09 -30.63
N LEU A 45 -8.25 -10.23 -30.13
CA LEU A 45 -7.99 -10.42 -28.70
C LEU A 45 -6.79 -9.61 -28.24
N ILE A 46 -5.73 -9.57 -29.05
CA ILE A 46 -4.51 -8.80 -28.79
C ILE A 46 -4.88 -7.31 -28.71
N LYS A 47 -5.62 -6.77 -29.68
CA LYS A 47 -6.08 -5.37 -29.68
C LYS A 47 -6.95 -5.06 -28.46
N ALA A 48 -7.93 -5.91 -28.17
CA ALA A 48 -8.85 -5.68 -27.05
C ALA A 48 -8.15 -5.76 -25.69
N LEU A 49 -7.24 -6.73 -25.51
CA LEU A 49 -6.47 -6.87 -24.28
C LEU A 49 -5.43 -5.75 -24.11
N ASP A 50 -4.75 -5.36 -25.19
CA ASP A 50 -3.81 -4.23 -25.21
C ASP A 50 -4.52 -2.92 -24.82
N ALA A 51 -5.66 -2.61 -25.44
CA ALA A 51 -6.44 -1.43 -25.10
C ALA A 51 -6.91 -1.45 -23.63
N ALA A 52 -7.38 -2.59 -23.13
CA ALA A 52 -7.77 -2.73 -21.73
C ALA A 52 -6.57 -2.58 -20.76
N LEU A 53 -5.40 -3.09 -21.14
CA LEU A 53 -4.16 -2.96 -20.38
C LEU A 53 -3.62 -1.53 -20.40
N THR A 54 -3.70 -0.82 -21.52
CA THR A 54 -3.32 0.59 -21.61
C THR A 54 -4.23 1.44 -20.75
N ALA A 55 -5.55 1.20 -20.78
CA ALA A 55 -6.50 1.90 -19.92
C ALA A 55 -6.24 1.61 -18.43
N TYR A 56 -5.96 0.34 -18.09
CA TYR A 56 -5.52 -0.05 -16.75
C TYR A 56 -4.23 0.69 -16.37
N ALA A 57 -3.18 0.66 -17.20
CA ALA A 57 -1.93 1.35 -16.91
C ALA A 57 -2.10 2.87 -16.77
N ALA A 58 -2.93 3.51 -17.59
CA ALA A 58 -3.21 4.94 -17.54
C ALA A 58 -3.97 5.35 -16.27
N ALA A 59 -4.91 4.53 -15.81
CA ALA A 59 -5.58 4.75 -14.51
C ALA A 59 -4.60 4.68 -13.33
N HIS A 60 -3.45 4.02 -13.51
CA HIS A 60 -2.46 3.78 -12.46
C HIS A 60 -1.16 4.61 -12.63
N SER A 61 -0.91 5.21 -13.80
CA SER A 61 0.25 6.07 -14.05
C SER A 61 0.13 7.43 -13.37
N GLY A 62 -1.09 7.87 -13.03
CA GLY A 62 -1.35 9.03 -12.18
C GLY A 62 -0.93 8.85 -10.70
N GLN A 63 -0.57 7.63 -10.29
CA GLN A 63 0.02 7.32 -8.97
C GLN A 63 1.53 7.02 -9.04
N LEU A 64 2.17 7.15 -10.21
CA LEU A 64 3.57 6.80 -10.44
C LEU A 64 4.48 8.00 -10.77
N SER A 65 4.12 9.23 -10.38
CA SER A 65 5.13 10.27 -10.22
C SER A 65 5.96 9.96 -8.96
N GLY A 66 6.99 9.15 -9.16
CA GLY A 66 8.11 8.96 -8.24
C GLY A 66 8.97 10.23 -8.09
N GLU A 67 8.36 11.41 -8.01
CA GLU A 67 9.00 12.63 -7.54
C GLU A 67 8.92 12.64 -6.02
N GLY A 68 9.86 11.92 -5.41
CA GLY A 68 9.90 11.77 -3.97
C GLY A 68 11.05 10.93 -3.44
N GLN A 69 12.16 10.78 -4.16
CA GLN A 69 13.45 10.38 -3.58
C GLN A 69 14.04 11.49 -2.66
N GLY A 70 13.20 12.33 -2.06
CA GLY A 70 13.54 13.11 -0.88
C GLY A 70 13.26 12.25 0.34
N ALA A 71 14.24 11.45 0.75
CA ALA A 71 14.31 10.71 2.02
C ALA A 71 12.96 10.47 2.69
N THR A 72 12.26 9.39 2.33
CA THR A 72 11.04 8.98 3.03
C THR A 72 11.42 8.62 4.47
N LEU A 73 11.41 9.62 5.36
CA LEU A 73 11.43 9.45 6.80
C LEU A 73 10.29 8.49 7.13
N THR A 74 10.66 7.24 7.40
CA THR A 74 9.72 6.20 7.81
C THR A 74 9.08 6.62 9.13
N VAL A 75 7.86 6.16 9.41
CA VAL A 75 7.21 6.40 10.71
C VAL A 75 8.14 5.99 11.87
N ALA A 76 8.90 4.91 11.69
CA ALA A 76 9.91 4.47 12.65
C ALA A 76 11.00 5.52 12.91
N GLN A 77 11.57 6.11 11.85
CA GLN A 77 12.59 7.15 11.99
C GLN A 77 12.01 8.42 12.62
N ALA A 78 10.83 8.86 12.19
CA ALA A 78 10.18 10.04 12.77
C ALA A 78 9.82 9.85 14.25
N LEU A 79 9.39 8.64 14.65
CA LEU A 79 9.17 8.29 16.05
C LEU A 79 10.47 8.23 16.85
N GLN A 80 11.57 7.78 16.24
CA GLN A 80 12.89 7.78 16.87
C GLN A 80 13.39 9.21 17.10
N ASP A 81 13.24 10.09 16.11
CA ASP A 81 13.65 11.50 16.20
C ASP A 81 12.83 12.23 17.26
N PHE A 82 11.52 11.99 17.31
CA PHE A 82 10.63 12.45 18.39
C PHE A 82 11.12 12.00 19.78
N LYS A 83 11.38 10.70 19.95
CA LYS A 83 11.85 10.16 21.25
C LYS A 83 13.20 10.74 21.64
N ALA A 84 14.11 10.91 20.68
CA ALA A 84 15.42 11.49 20.89
C ALA A 84 15.33 12.97 21.29
N TYR A 85 14.46 13.73 20.62
CA TYR A 85 14.18 15.13 20.94
C TYR A 85 13.65 15.26 22.38
N VAL A 86 12.58 14.55 22.73
CA VAL A 86 11.97 14.59 24.07
C VAL A 86 12.99 14.22 25.16
N LYS A 87 13.76 13.14 24.95
CA LYS A 87 14.79 12.69 25.90
C LYS A 87 15.89 13.75 26.06
N ARG A 88 16.28 14.43 24.98
CA ARG A 88 17.30 15.48 25.04
C ARG A 88 16.78 16.72 25.77
N VAL A 89 15.54 17.13 25.52
CA VAL A 89 14.90 18.25 26.21
C VAL A 89 14.80 17.97 27.71
N GLU A 90 14.32 16.79 28.08
CA GLU A 90 14.23 16.36 29.48
C GLU A 90 15.61 16.47 30.16
N ARG A 91 16.62 15.79 29.62
CA ARG A 91 17.95 15.72 30.24
C ARG A 91 18.68 17.06 30.31
N LYS A 92 18.57 17.90 29.27
CA LYS A 92 19.37 19.14 29.14
C LYS A 92 18.66 20.37 29.68
N HIS A 93 17.34 20.38 29.75
CA HIS A 93 16.57 21.58 30.08
C HIS A 93 15.57 21.37 31.21
N VAL A 94 14.94 20.19 31.33
CA VAL A 94 13.94 19.95 32.38
C VAL A 94 14.61 19.53 33.70
N THR A 95 15.40 18.46 33.69
CA THR A 95 16.08 17.95 34.90
C THR A 95 16.99 18.99 35.58
N PRO A 96 17.72 19.85 34.85
CA PRO A 96 18.54 20.87 35.50
C PRO A 96 17.75 22.10 36.01
N ALA A 97 16.55 22.35 35.49
CA ALA A 97 15.78 23.57 35.79
C ALA A 97 14.66 23.35 36.81
N TYR A 98 14.26 22.10 37.04
CA TYR A 98 13.13 21.76 37.90
C TYR A 98 13.44 20.55 38.77
N ASP A 99 12.98 20.63 40.02
CA ASP A 99 13.03 19.49 40.93
C ASP A 99 12.12 18.35 40.46
N GLU A 100 12.57 17.12 40.70
CA GLU A 100 11.81 15.92 40.39
C GLU A 100 10.45 15.94 41.10
N GLY A 101 9.36 15.68 40.36
CA GLY A 101 8.01 15.67 40.90
C GLY A 101 7.36 17.04 41.12
N SER A 102 8.04 18.14 40.81
CA SER A 102 7.50 19.50 40.85
C SER A 102 6.26 19.67 39.96
N ALA A 103 5.45 20.70 40.27
CA ALA A 103 4.26 21.03 39.49
C ALA A 103 4.62 21.37 38.02
N ASP A 104 5.78 21.96 37.78
CA ASP A 104 6.28 22.25 36.44
C ASP A 104 6.64 20.98 35.66
N VAL A 105 7.34 20.03 36.28
CA VAL A 105 7.63 18.73 35.65
C VAL A 105 6.34 17.99 35.32
N ARG A 106 5.33 18.03 36.20
CA ARG A 106 4.01 17.43 35.94
C ARG A 106 3.23 18.15 34.86
N ALA A 107 3.40 19.47 34.71
CA ALA A 107 2.78 20.23 33.62
C ALA A 107 3.43 19.92 32.26
N ILE A 108 4.74 19.65 32.23
CA ILE A 108 5.47 19.28 31.01
C ILE A 108 5.25 17.79 30.67
N PHE A 109 5.20 16.92 31.68
CA PHE A 109 5.02 15.48 31.55
C PHE A 109 3.89 14.94 32.46
N PRO A 110 2.59 15.16 32.12
CA PRO A 110 1.47 14.79 32.98
C PRO A 110 1.38 13.31 33.34
N LYS A 111 1.85 12.45 32.44
CA LYS A 111 1.91 10.99 32.62
C LYS A 111 3.36 10.46 32.63
N GLY A 112 4.31 11.34 32.97
CA GLY A 112 5.74 11.08 32.81
C GLY A 112 6.18 10.96 31.34
N ARG A 113 7.48 10.80 31.11
CA ARG A 113 8.04 10.64 29.76
C ARG A 113 7.52 9.39 29.04
N SER A 114 7.30 8.31 29.78
CA SER A 114 6.74 7.06 29.23
C SER A 114 5.34 7.26 28.69
N GLY A 115 4.52 8.12 29.33
CA GLY A 115 3.21 8.50 28.83
C GLY A 115 3.27 9.23 27.48
N LEU A 116 4.28 10.08 27.27
CA LEU A 116 4.48 10.80 26.00
C LEU A 116 5.07 9.90 24.90
N THR A 117 6.12 9.15 25.23
CA THR A 117 6.90 8.37 24.26
C THR A 117 6.37 6.95 24.00
N GLY A 118 5.51 6.43 24.89
CA GLY A 118 4.84 5.15 24.79
C GLY A 118 3.37 5.24 24.36
N SER A 119 2.90 6.43 23.98
CA SER A 119 1.54 6.63 23.47
C SER A 119 1.29 5.86 22.18
N SER A 120 0.04 5.41 22.01
CA SER A 120 -0.43 4.88 20.73
C SER A 120 -0.27 5.91 19.61
N GLN A 121 -0.19 5.44 18.36
CA GLN A 121 -0.09 6.30 17.18
C GLN A 121 -1.21 7.36 17.11
N ALA A 122 -2.42 7.01 17.57
CA ALA A 122 -3.56 7.93 17.62
C ALA A 122 -3.38 9.08 18.61
N LEU A 123 -2.57 8.90 19.66
CA LEU A 123 -2.41 9.87 20.76
C LEU A 123 -1.04 10.57 20.75
N VAL A 124 -0.09 10.08 19.96
CA VAL A 124 1.29 10.58 19.98
C VAL A 124 1.39 12.04 19.52
N LEU A 125 0.57 12.45 18.53
CA LEU A 125 0.54 13.83 18.04
C LEU A 125 -0.09 14.79 19.04
N ASP A 126 -1.21 14.41 19.64
CA ASP A 126 -1.88 15.23 20.66
C ASP A 126 -0.98 15.41 21.90
N ASN A 127 -0.35 14.33 22.35
CA ASN A 127 0.56 14.38 23.48
C ASN A 127 1.84 15.19 23.16
N PHE A 128 2.35 15.11 21.93
CA PHE A 128 3.48 15.93 21.53
C PHE A 128 3.09 17.41 21.37
N THR A 129 1.89 17.71 20.90
CA THR A 129 1.34 19.08 20.86
C THR A 129 1.23 19.67 22.27
N ALA A 130 0.68 18.91 23.22
CA ALA A 130 0.59 19.33 24.62
C ALA A 130 1.98 19.59 25.22
N PHE A 131 2.96 18.74 24.92
CA PHE A 131 4.35 18.94 25.34
C PHE A 131 4.94 20.24 24.76
N LEU A 132 4.78 20.50 23.46
CA LEU A 132 5.27 21.74 22.84
C LEU A 132 4.58 22.99 23.42
N SER A 133 3.28 22.91 23.72
CA SER A 133 2.54 23.97 24.40
C SER A 133 3.11 24.25 25.80
N ALA A 134 3.48 23.20 26.55
CA ALA A 134 4.12 23.35 27.85
C ALA A 134 5.52 24.00 27.76
N LEU A 135 6.26 23.78 26.65
CA LEU A 135 7.52 24.48 26.39
C LEU A 135 7.28 25.95 26.01
N ASP A 136 6.29 26.23 25.16
CA ASP A 136 5.93 27.58 24.73
C ASP A 136 5.47 28.45 25.91
N ALA A 137 4.83 27.86 26.91
CA ALA A 137 4.44 28.55 28.15
C ALA A 137 5.64 28.94 29.06
N ARG A 138 6.86 28.45 28.76
CA ARG A 138 8.06 28.62 29.59
C ARG A 138 9.26 29.13 28.77
N PRO A 139 9.14 30.30 28.12
CA PRO A 139 10.16 30.79 27.18
C PRO A 139 11.49 31.15 27.84
N ALA A 140 11.49 31.45 29.15
CA ALA A 140 12.71 31.72 29.92
C ALA A 140 13.58 30.46 30.10
N THR A 141 12.95 29.28 30.21
CA THR A 141 13.64 28.00 30.39
C THR A 141 13.92 27.30 29.05
N PHE A 142 13.04 27.50 28.05
CA PHE A 142 13.15 26.86 26.74
C PHE A 142 13.39 27.90 25.64
N PRO A 143 14.64 28.03 25.16
CA PRO A 143 15.00 28.99 24.11
C PRO A 143 14.18 28.80 22.84
N ALA A 144 13.97 29.89 22.10
CA ALA A 144 13.18 29.88 20.86
C ALA A 144 13.68 28.84 19.84
N ALA A 145 15.00 28.67 19.70
CA ALA A 145 15.59 27.67 18.81
C ALA A 145 15.17 26.23 19.16
N LEU A 146 15.09 25.88 20.44
CA LEU A 146 14.68 24.56 20.89
C LEU A 146 13.19 24.30 20.61
N ARG A 147 12.35 25.31 20.81
CA ARG A 147 10.90 25.23 20.53
C ARG A 147 10.65 25.11 19.02
N GLN A 148 11.42 25.83 18.21
CA GLN A 148 11.38 25.71 16.75
C GLN A 148 11.81 24.33 16.27
N GLU A 149 12.88 23.77 16.84
CA GLU A 149 13.29 22.39 16.55
C GLU A 149 12.17 21.39 16.88
N GLY A 150 11.51 21.55 18.02
CA GLY A 150 10.37 20.71 18.41
C GLY A 150 9.22 20.74 17.41
N ARG A 151 8.90 21.93 16.87
CA ARG A 151 7.88 22.10 15.82
C ARG A 151 8.28 21.40 14.52
N THR A 152 9.55 21.46 14.13
CA THR A 152 10.08 20.73 12.97
C THR A 152 9.92 19.21 13.15
N VAL A 153 10.27 18.68 14.32
CA VAL A 153 10.13 17.25 14.63
C VAL A 153 8.64 16.84 14.64
N HIS A 154 7.76 17.69 15.17
CA HIS A 154 6.32 17.46 15.15
C HIS A 154 5.75 17.42 13.74
N GLN A 155 6.14 18.37 12.87
CA GLN A 155 5.73 18.38 11.46
C GLN A 155 6.24 17.15 10.71
N ALA A 156 7.48 16.72 10.96
CA ALA A 156 8.04 15.51 10.36
C ALA A 156 7.27 14.26 10.78
N LEU A 157 6.92 14.13 12.08
CA LEU A 157 6.12 13.02 12.59
C LEU A 157 4.69 13.02 12.01
N ALA A 158 4.01 14.18 12.02
CA ALA A 158 2.67 14.30 11.44
C ALA A 158 2.66 13.97 9.94
N GLY A 159 3.68 14.40 9.20
CA GLY A 159 3.85 14.08 7.79
C GLY A 159 4.10 12.58 7.55
N ALA A 160 4.91 11.94 8.39
CA ALA A 160 5.17 10.50 8.30
C ALA A 160 3.91 9.67 8.59
N LEU A 161 3.15 10.04 9.63
CA LEU A 161 1.90 9.37 10.00
C LEU A 161 0.84 9.53 8.91
N ARG A 162 0.64 10.74 8.38
CA ARG A 162 -0.28 10.98 7.27
C ARG A 162 0.06 10.15 6.04
N ARG A 163 1.34 10.01 5.69
CA ARG A 163 1.77 9.16 4.57
C ARG A 163 1.51 7.68 4.83
N ALA A 164 1.67 7.21 6.07
CA ALA A 164 1.35 5.84 6.44
C ALA A 164 -0.16 5.57 6.37
N ASP A 165 -0.98 6.49 6.89
CA ASP A 165 -2.45 6.40 6.81
C ASP A 165 -2.93 6.43 5.35
N GLN A 166 -2.30 7.25 4.50
CA GLN A 166 -2.58 7.30 3.06
C GLN A 166 -2.14 6.03 2.33
N ALA A 167 -1.02 5.43 2.73
CA ALA A 167 -0.55 4.16 2.18
C ALA A 167 -1.46 2.99 2.61
N GLU A 168 -1.92 2.99 3.86
CA GLU A 168 -2.88 2.00 4.38
C GLU A 168 -4.26 2.19 3.76
N SER A 169 -4.73 3.43 3.62
CA SER A 169 -5.97 3.73 2.90
C SER A 169 -5.86 3.29 1.46
N ALA A 170 -4.78 3.62 0.74
CA ALA A 170 -4.55 3.14 -0.63
C ALA A 170 -4.51 1.61 -0.73
N ALA A 171 -3.89 0.93 0.25
CA ALA A 171 -3.90 -0.54 0.32
C ALA A 171 -5.30 -1.11 0.60
N SER A 172 -6.12 -0.41 1.40
CA SER A 172 -7.50 -0.79 1.68
C SER A 172 -8.44 -0.53 0.49
N THR A 173 -8.25 0.58 -0.25
CA THR A 173 -9.02 0.92 -1.45
C THR A 173 -8.66 0.01 -2.63
N THR A 174 -7.45 -0.56 -2.65
CA THR A 174 -7.05 -1.62 -3.61
C THR A 174 -7.93 -2.88 -3.47
N ARG A 175 -8.71 -3.02 -2.39
CA ARG A 175 -9.67 -4.12 -2.18
C ARG A 175 -11.08 -3.81 -2.73
N THR A 176 -11.39 -2.57 -3.12
CA THR A 176 -12.73 -2.15 -3.55
C THR A 176 -12.81 -1.52 -4.94
N ASP A 177 -11.70 -1.14 -5.58
CA ASP A 177 -11.77 -0.53 -6.92
C ASP A 177 -11.80 -1.59 -8.03
N LEU A 178 -13.01 -2.10 -8.27
CA LEU A 178 -13.41 -2.70 -9.56
C LEU A 178 -13.49 -1.65 -10.70
N HIS A 179 -13.27 -0.36 -10.40
CA HIS A 179 -13.49 0.75 -11.34
C HIS A 179 -12.24 1.23 -12.12
N ASP A 180 -11.03 0.75 -11.82
CA ASP A 180 -9.76 1.22 -12.45
C ASP A 180 -9.40 0.47 -13.76
N GLY A 181 -10.39 0.00 -14.52
CA GLY A 181 -10.17 -0.82 -15.71
C GLY A 181 -9.76 -2.28 -15.42
N ARG A 182 -9.50 -2.66 -14.17
CA ARG A 182 -9.19 -4.04 -13.77
C ARG A 182 -10.26 -5.03 -14.19
N GLU A 183 -11.54 -4.70 -14.00
CA GLU A 183 -12.64 -5.57 -14.43
C GLU A 183 -12.67 -5.76 -15.94
N ALA A 184 -12.46 -4.67 -16.70
CA ALA A 184 -12.38 -4.74 -18.16
C ALA A 184 -11.22 -5.64 -18.61
N THR A 185 -10.04 -5.50 -17.99
CA THR A 185 -8.90 -6.39 -18.24
C THR A 185 -9.24 -7.84 -17.88
N CYS A 186 -9.87 -8.11 -16.73
CA CYS A 186 -10.30 -9.46 -16.35
C CYS A 186 -11.30 -10.07 -17.34
N ARG A 187 -12.23 -9.28 -17.88
CA ARG A 187 -13.17 -9.72 -18.92
C ARG A 187 -12.43 -10.09 -20.21
N GLN A 188 -11.44 -9.29 -20.63
CA GLN A 188 -10.63 -9.62 -21.81
C GLN A 188 -9.75 -10.86 -21.59
N LEU A 189 -9.12 -11.00 -20.41
CA LEU A 189 -8.37 -12.20 -20.07
C LEU A 189 -9.25 -13.46 -20.11
N PHE A 190 -10.48 -13.38 -19.60
CA PHE A 190 -11.42 -14.50 -19.65
C PHE A 190 -11.88 -14.82 -21.07
N ARG A 191 -12.09 -13.79 -21.91
CA ARG A 191 -12.38 -13.98 -23.34
C ARG A 191 -11.22 -14.66 -24.06
N SER A 192 -9.99 -14.22 -23.83
CA SER A 192 -8.79 -14.84 -24.37
C SER A 192 -8.66 -16.30 -23.92
N TYR A 193 -8.93 -16.56 -22.64
CA TYR A 193 -8.95 -17.91 -22.09
C TYR A 193 -9.97 -18.82 -22.80
N ALA A 194 -11.21 -18.36 -22.97
CA ALA A 194 -12.24 -19.12 -23.67
C ALA A 194 -11.87 -19.41 -25.13
N GLN A 195 -11.30 -18.42 -25.85
CA GLN A 195 -10.87 -18.62 -27.23
C GLN A 195 -9.68 -19.59 -27.33
N LEU A 196 -8.72 -19.50 -26.41
CA LEU A 196 -7.57 -20.42 -26.37
C LEU A 196 -8.01 -21.85 -26.07
N LEU A 197 -8.99 -22.05 -25.17
CA LEU A 197 -9.60 -23.35 -24.94
C LEU A 197 -10.31 -23.90 -26.19
N LEU A 198 -11.02 -23.04 -26.93
CA LEU A 198 -11.65 -23.43 -28.18
C LEU A 198 -10.60 -23.81 -29.23
N THR A 199 -9.50 -23.06 -29.35
CA THR A 199 -8.43 -23.37 -30.31
C THR A 199 -7.67 -24.65 -29.92
N HIS A 200 -7.42 -24.86 -28.63
CA HIS A 200 -6.67 -26.01 -28.13
C HIS A 200 -7.58 -27.05 -27.47
N TYR A 201 -8.80 -27.27 -27.99
CA TYR A 201 -9.78 -28.14 -27.33
C TYR A 201 -9.29 -29.60 -27.19
N GLU A 202 -8.45 -30.08 -28.11
CA GLU A 202 -7.84 -31.42 -28.05
C GLU A 202 -6.68 -31.51 -27.03
N GLN A 203 -6.07 -30.36 -26.69
CA GLN A 203 -4.93 -30.26 -25.78
C GLN A 203 -5.08 -29.03 -24.87
N PRO A 204 -6.13 -28.97 -24.02
CA PRO A 204 -6.47 -27.78 -23.26
C PRO A 204 -5.36 -27.35 -22.28
N GLN A 205 -4.48 -28.27 -21.87
CA GLN A 205 -3.29 -27.97 -21.09
C GLN A 205 -2.34 -26.97 -21.75
N ARG A 206 -2.34 -26.85 -23.08
CA ARG A 206 -1.51 -25.86 -23.79
C ARG A 206 -1.91 -24.42 -23.47
N VAL A 207 -3.17 -24.20 -23.07
CA VAL A 207 -3.66 -22.88 -22.67
C VAL A 207 -2.90 -22.34 -21.45
N ALA A 208 -2.38 -23.21 -20.58
CA ALA A 208 -1.63 -22.79 -19.40
C ALA A 208 -0.35 -22.00 -19.73
N ALA A 209 0.25 -22.21 -20.89
CA ALA A 209 1.44 -21.46 -21.31
C ALA A 209 1.15 -19.97 -21.58
N TYR A 210 -0.12 -19.58 -21.75
CA TYR A 210 -0.52 -18.20 -22.04
C TYR A 210 -0.81 -17.37 -20.79
N PHE A 211 -0.77 -17.95 -19.58
CA PHE A 211 -1.10 -17.24 -18.34
C PHE A 211 -0.09 -17.55 -17.23
N ASP A 212 0.64 -16.54 -16.76
CA ASP A 212 1.50 -16.68 -15.59
C ASP A 212 0.72 -16.45 -14.30
N LEU A 213 0.22 -17.53 -13.72
CA LEU A 213 -0.49 -17.50 -12.43
C LEU A 213 0.43 -17.73 -11.21
N SER A 214 1.76 -17.74 -11.39
CA SER A 214 2.71 -18.12 -10.34
C SER A 214 2.64 -17.23 -9.08
N LYS A 215 2.17 -15.99 -9.23
CA LYS A 215 2.05 -15.00 -8.15
C LYS A 215 0.63 -14.83 -7.61
N ALA A 216 -0.36 -15.47 -8.23
CA ALA A 216 -1.75 -15.30 -7.86
C ALA A 216 -2.15 -16.16 -6.66
N GLN A 217 -3.18 -15.73 -5.92
CA GLN A 217 -3.83 -16.51 -4.86
C GLN A 217 -5.35 -16.48 -5.04
N VAL A 218 -6.04 -17.58 -4.71
CA VAL A 218 -7.52 -17.65 -4.75
C VAL A 218 -8.10 -17.26 -3.40
N ALA A 219 -9.14 -16.42 -3.40
CA ALA A 219 -9.88 -16.07 -2.19
C ALA A 219 -10.44 -17.34 -1.49
N GLY A 220 -10.20 -17.49 -0.19
CA GLY A 220 -10.73 -18.60 0.62
C GLY A 220 -9.84 -19.85 0.72
N SER A 221 -8.77 -19.96 -0.08
CA SER A 221 -7.84 -21.09 -0.01
C SER A 221 -6.49 -20.66 0.57
N LYS A 222 -6.23 -20.95 1.85
CA LYS A 222 -4.90 -20.75 2.44
C LYS A 222 -3.86 -21.58 1.65
N LYS A 223 -2.94 -20.91 0.95
CA LYS A 223 -1.70 -21.44 0.33
C LYS A 223 -1.81 -22.31 -0.94
N LYS A 224 -2.82 -22.15 -1.81
CA LYS A 224 -2.79 -22.82 -3.13
C LYS A 224 -2.57 -21.81 -4.25
N THR A 225 -1.55 -22.04 -5.06
CA THR A 225 -1.38 -21.38 -6.36
C THR A 225 -2.61 -21.71 -7.22
N PRO A 226 -3.32 -20.70 -7.74
CA PRO A 226 -4.44 -20.92 -8.64
C PRO A 226 -3.98 -21.73 -9.84
N THR A 227 -4.70 -22.82 -10.09
CA THR A 227 -4.54 -23.60 -11.31
C THR A 227 -5.65 -23.16 -12.25
N ILE A 228 -5.32 -23.00 -13.54
CA ILE A 228 -6.33 -22.70 -14.55
C ILE A 228 -7.35 -23.86 -14.55
N PRO A 229 -8.66 -23.58 -14.47
CA PRO A 229 -9.69 -24.62 -14.45
C PRO A 229 -9.83 -25.30 -15.82
N LEU A 230 -9.00 -26.29 -16.12
CA LEU A 230 -9.06 -27.02 -17.38
C LEU A 230 -10.24 -28.01 -17.41
N PRO A 231 -10.94 -28.16 -18.56
CA PRO A 231 -11.87 -29.27 -18.74
C PRO A 231 -11.12 -30.60 -18.62
N LYS A 232 -11.71 -31.54 -17.88
CA LYS A 232 -11.21 -32.92 -17.73
C LYS A 232 -11.75 -33.80 -18.83
#